data_AF-A0A2P5VRI2-F1
#
_entry.id   AF-A0A2P5VRI2-F1
#
_cell.length_a   1.000
_cell.length_b   1.000
_cell.length_c   1.000
_cell.angle_alpha   90.00
_cell.angle_beta   90.00
_cell.angle_gamma   90.00
#
_symmetry.space_group_name_H-M   'P 1'
#
loop_
_entity.id
_entity.type
_entity.pdbx_description
1 polymer ?
#
loop_
_entity_poly.entity_id
_entity_poly.type
_entity_poly.pdbx_seq_one_letter_code
_entity_poly.pdbx_strand_id
1 'polypeptide(L)'
;MVITLLITSSSSEPNNGGNDNKSLFHTWFKIWHIHVVNGLSKDQTLLVHCKSQDDDLGVHNVTVGTEFTWKFRPRIIMGALFWCYMAFPNHQASFKVFWNNEVLYNMCAWGTCI
;
A
#
# COMPACT_ATOMS: atom_id res chain seq x y z
N MET A 1 -0.22 18.42 33.58
CA MET A 1 0.33 18.25 32.22
C MET A 1 -0.60 17.28 31.48
N VAL A 2 -1.54 17.80 30.71
CA VAL A 2 -2.53 17.02 29.97
C VAL A 2 -2.07 17.00 28.52
N ILE A 3 -1.68 15.84 27.99
CA ILE A 3 -1.38 15.67 26.57
C ILE A 3 -2.65 15.16 25.90
N THR A 4 -3.38 16.06 25.26
CA THR A 4 -4.56 15.75 24.46
C THR A 4 -4.13 15.05 23.18
N LEU A 5 -4.46 13.77 23.04
CA LEU A 5 -4.42 13.04 21.77
C LEU A 5 -5.62 13.49 20.92
N LEU A 6 -5.40 14.47 20.03
CA LEU A 6 -6.36 14.81 18.99
C LEU A 6 -6.24 13.80 17.84
N ILE A 7 -6.88 12.65 18.00
CA ILE A 7 -7.27 11.81 16.87
C ILE A 7 -8.72 12.15 16.57
N THR A 8 -8.97 13.24 15.83
CA THR A 8 -10.24 13.36 15.11
C THR A 8 -10.05 12.74 13.74
N SER A 9 -10.01 11.41 13.67
CA SER A 9 -10.30 10.75 12.40
C SER A 9 -11.79 10.95 12.14
N SER A 10 -12.12 11.82 11.19
CA SER A 10 -13.47 11.89 10.62
C SER A 10 -13.79 10.49 10.04
N SER A 11 -14.53 9.69 10.79
CA SER A 11 -15.15 8.47 10.26
C SER A 11 -16.62 8.80 9.97
N SER A 12 -16.96 8.91 8.69
CA SER A 12 -18.34 8.88 8.24
C SER A 12 -19.03 7.58 8.69
N GLU A 13 -20.26 7.70 9.19
CA GLU A 13 -21.12 6.61 9.67
C GLU A 13 -21.34 5.49 8.62
N PRO A 14 -21.56 4.23 9.05
CA PRO A 14 -21.88 3.15 8.13
C PRO A 14 -23.38 3.17 7.80
N ASN A 15 -23.72 3.35 6.52
CA ASN A 15 -25.08 3.11 6.03
C ASN A 15 -25.22 1.65 5.59
N ASN A 16 -26.24 1.01 6.18
CA ASN A 16 -26.68 -0.37 5.98
C ASN A 16 -27.40 -0.53 4.62
N GLY A 17 -27.27 -1.68 3.96
CA GLY A 17 -28.08 -2.07 2.80
C GLY A 17 -27.31 -2.20 1.47
N GLY A 18 -27.20 -3.44 0.99
CA GLY A 18 -26.34 -3.87 -0.11
C GLY A 18 -26.59 -3.22 -1.47
N ASN A 19 -25.47 -2.97 -2.16
CA ASN A 19 -25.34 -2.93 -3.62
C ASN A 19 -23.83 -3.00 -3.91
N ASP A 20 -23.36 -4.12 -4.45
CA ASP A 20 -21.94 -4.45 -4.65
C ASP A 20 -21.18 -3.40 -5.49
N ASN A 21 -21.94 -2.58 -6.21
CA ASN A 21 -21.54 -1.45 -7.04
C ASN A 21 -20.94 -0.29 -6.22
N LYS A 22 -21.32 -0.13 -4.94
CA LYS A 22 -20.91 1.00 -4.09
C LYS A 22 -19.52 0.82 -3.48
N SER A 23 -19.15 -0.43 -3.16
CA SER A 23 -17.84 -0.82 -2.62
C SER A 23 -16.73 -0.62 -3.66
N LEU A 24 -16.99 -1.03 -4.90
CA LEU A 24 -16.11 -0.79 -6.03
C LEU A 24 -15.96 0.72 -6.31
N PHE A 25 -17.08 1.47 -6.36
CA PHE A 25 -17.11 2.94 -6.54
C PHE A 25 -16.19 3.69 -5.57
N HIS A 26 -16.23 3.30 -4.31
CA HIS A 26 -15.42 3.94 -3.28
C HIS A 26 -13.93 3.61 -3.45
N THR A 27 -13.60 2.37 -3.80
CA THR A 27 -12.22 1.89 -3.87
C THR A 27 -11.40 2.56 -4.97
N TRP A 28 -12.00 2.87 -6.13
CA TRP A 28 -11.25 3.45 -7.26
C TRP A 28 -11.00 4.95 -7.15
N PHE A 29 -11.85 5.69 -6.43
CA PHE A 29 -11.62 7.12 -6.19
C PHE A 29 -10.66 7.36 -5.02
N LYS A 30 -10.44 6.33 -4.21
CA LYS A 30 -9.53 6.41 -3.08
C LYS A 30 -8.08 6.40 -3.55
N ILE A 31 -7.30 7.32 -2.98
CA ILE A 31 -5.85 7.32 -3.13
C ILE A 31 -5.31 6.26 -2.17
N TRP A 32 -4.49 5.38 -2.71
CA TRP A 32 -3.75 4.39 -1.97
C TRP A 32 -2.33 4.88 -1.76
N HIS A 33 -1.82 4.71 -0.54
CA HIS A 33 -0.45 5.02 -0.15
C HIS A 33 0.23 3.71 0.24
N ILE A 34 1.22 3.31 -0.56
CA ILE A 34 1.97 2.08 -0.31
C ILE A 34 3.31 2.46 0.27
N HIS A 35 3.69 1.79 1.34
CA HIS A 35 4.95 1.95 2.03
C HIS A 35 5.72 0.64 1.92
N VAL A 36 6.99 0.71 1.52
CA VAL A 36 7.93 -0.40 1.60
C VAL A 36 8.99 -0.01 2.61
N VAL A 37 8.90 -0.57 3.81
CA VAL A 37 9.77 -0.23 4.94
C VAL A 37 10.88 -1.24 5.07
N ASN A 38 12.13 -0.78 5.14
CA ASN A 38 13.26 -1.67 5.40
C ASN A 38 13.45 -1.87 6.92
N GLY A 39 12.89 -2.97 7.43
CA GLY A 39 13.07 -3.45 8.80
C GLY A 39 14.20 -4.47 8.98
N LEU A 40 15.11 -4.62 8.01
CA LEU A 40 16.25 -5.54 8.11
C LEU A 40 17.23 -5.09 9.20
N SER A 41 17.99 -6.05 9.73
CA SER A 41 19.05 -5.79 10.70
C SER A 41 20.41 -5.54 10.03
N LYS A 42 21.42 -5.10 10.80
CA LYS A 42 22.82 -5.00 10.37
C LYS A 42 23.06 -4.06 9.17
N ASP A 43 22.34 -2.94 9.13
CA ASP A 43 22.49 -1.91 8.08
C ASP A 43 22.34 -2.45 6.64
N GLN A 44 21.60 -3.56 6.48
CA GLN A 44 21.37 -4.17 5.18
C GLN A 44 20.45 -3.27 4.34
N THR A 45 20.91 -2.93 3.14
CA THR A 45 20.11 -2.19 2.17
C THR A 45 19.18 -3.17 1.44
N LEU A 46 17.89 -2.82 1.39
CA LEU A 46 16.87 -3.53 0.64
C LEU A 46 16.75 -2.90 -0.75
N LEU A 47 17.08 -3.67 -1.79
CA LEU A 47 16.76 -3.29 -3.16
C LEU A 47 15.28 -3.60 -3.41
N VAL A 48 14.54 -2.63 -3.93
CA VAL A 48 13.12 -2.71 -4.22
C VAL A 48 12.89 -2.28 -5.67
N HIS A 49 12.25 -3.12 -6.47
CA HIS A 49 11.75 -2.76 -7.79
C HIS A 49 10.26 -3.04 -7.87
N CYS A 50 9.46 -1.99 -7.85
CA CYS A 50 8.01 -2.09 -7.89
C CYS A 50 7.46 -1.65 -9.24
N LYS A 51 6.47 -2.38 -9.75
CA LYS A 51 5.76 -2.00 -10.96
C LYS A 51 4.34 -2.53 -10.97
N SER A 52 3.49 -1.88 -11.76
CA SER A 52 2.20 -2.40 -12.20
C SER A 52 2.29 -2.86 -13.66
N GLN A 53 1.16 -3.14 -14.30
CA GLN A 53 1.15 -3.42 -15.73
C GLN A 53 1.54 -2.20 -16.59
N ASP A 54 1.22 -0.99 -16.14
CA ASP A 54 1.34 0.23 -16.94
C ASP A 54 2.35 1.24 -16.38
N ASP A 55 2.85 1.01 -15.17
CA ASP A 55 3.66 1.98 -14.43
C ASP A 55 4.82 1.26 -13.75
N ASP A 56 6.04 1.57 -14.16
CA ASP A 56 7.27 1.06 -13.56
C ASP A 56 7.84 2.15 -12.65
N LEU A 57 7.85 1.88 -11.34
CA LEU A 57 8.32 2.83 -10.35
C LEU A 57 9.85 2.84 -10.23
N GLY A 58 10.53 1.94 -10.94
CA GLY A 58 11.98 1.81 -10.96
C GLY A 58 12.56 1.08 -9.76
N VAL A 59 13.89 1.05 -9.72
CA VAL A 59 14.68 0.41 -8.67
C VAL A 59 15.08 1.42 -7.61
N HIS A 60 14.86 1.08 -6.34
CA HIS A 60 15.15 1.88 -5.17
C HIS A 60 16.00 1.08 -4.18
N ASN A 61 17.00 1.72 -3.59
CA ASN A 61 17.80 1.16 -2.50
C ASN A 61 17.32 1.78 -1.19
N VAL A 62 16.63 1.00 -0.37
CA VAL A 62 16.05 1.44 0.89
C VAL A 62 16.99 1.05 2.03
N THR A 63 17.55 2.02 2.75
CA THR A 63 18.43 1.77 3.90
C THR A 63 17.62 1.44 5.15
N VAL A 64 18.25 0.83 6.16
CA VAL A 64 17.56 0.39 7.39
C VAL A 64 16.85 1.56 8.07
N GLY A 65 15.59 1.35 8.47
CA GLY A 65 14.76 2.36 9.13
C GLY A 65 14.19 3.41 8.19
N THR A 66 14.42 3.30 6.88
CA THR A 66 13.82 4.18 5.86
C THR A 66 12.77 3.44 5.04
N GLU A 67 12.09 4.19 4.17
CA GLU A 67 11.02 3.66 3.34
C GLU A 67 11.09 4.17 1.89
N PHE A 68 10.59 3.34 0.98
CA PHE A 68 10.18 3.75 -0.36
C PHE A 68 8.65 3.77 -0.40
N THR A 69 8.06 4.89 -0.85
CA THR A 69 6.60 5.05 -0.85
C THR A 69 6.10 5.72 -2.13
N TRP A 70 4.89 5.37 -2.53
CA TRP A 70 4.19 6.03 -3.63
C TRP A 70 2.69 6.06 -3.39
N LYS A 71 2.03 6.97 -4.10
CA LYS A 71 0.57 7.10 -4.11
C LYS A 71 0.02 6.83 -5.50
N PHE A 72 -1.10 6.12 -5.56
CA PHE A 72 -1.80 5.91 -6.82
C PHE A 72 -3.31 5.82 -6.61
N ARG A 73 -4.06 5.94 -7.70
CA ARG A 73 -5.50 5.64 -7.74
C ARG A 73 -5.74 4.39 -8.59
N PRO A 74 -6.43 3.36 -8.08
CA PRO A 74 -6.79 2.18 -8.83
C PRO A 74 -7.56 2.51 -10.10
N ARG A 75 -7.14 1.98 -11.25
CA ARG A 75 -7.91 2.06 -12.49
C ARG A 75 -8.88 0.87 -12.61
N ILE A 76 -10.08 1.13 -13.12
CA ILE A 76 -11.18 0.15 -13.23
C ILE A 76 -10.92 -0.89 -14.32
N ILE A 77 -10.25 -0.50 -15.42
CA ILE A 77 -10.24 -1.26 -16.68
C ILE A 77 -9.31 -2.49 -16.62
N MET A 78 -8.27 -2.49 -15.80
CA MET A 78 -7.24 -3.54 -15.79
C MET A 78 -7.04 -4.24 -14.44
N GLY A 79 -7.80 -3.84 -13.42
CA GLY A 79 -7.54 -4.26 -12.04
C GLY A 79 -6.25 -3.62 -11.53
N ALA A 80 -6.33 -2.90 -10.41
CA ALA A 80 -5.14 -2.29 -9.84
C ALA A 80 -4.27 -3.35 -9.17
N LEU A 81 -3.01 -3.40 -9.58
CA LEU A 81 -2.13 -4.49 -9.26
C LEU A 81 -0.68 -4.01 -9.29
N PHE A 82 -0.03 -4.07 -8.14
CA PHE A 82 1.39 -3.77 -8.01
C PHE A 82 2.14 -4.98 -7.46
N TRP A 83 3.31 -5.20 -8.03
CA TRP A 83 4.24 -6.23 -7.62
C TRP A 83 5.59 -5.59 -7.35
N CYS A 84 6.24 -6.04 -6.30
CA CYS A 84 7.59 -5.61 -5.97
C CYS A 84 8.51 -6.82 -5.92
N TYR A 85 9.59 -6.74 -6.69
CA TYR A 85 10.78 -7.54 -6.47
C TYR A 85 11.59 -6.89 -5.36
N MET A 86 11.97 -7.69 -4.37
CA MET A 86 12.74 -7.24 -3.22
C MET A 86 13.94 -8.16 -3.05
N ALA A 87 15.11 -7.57 -2.83
CA ALA A 87 16.34 -8.32 -2.64
C ALA A 87 17.25 -7.67 -1.59
N PHE A 88 17.89 -8.51 -0.80
CA PHE A 88 18.94 -8.17 0.15
C PHE A 88 19.96 -9.32 0.17
N PRO A 89 21.09 -9.23 0.89
CA PRO A 89 22.15 -10.23 0.78
C PRO A 89 21.65 -11.68 0.92
N ASN A 90 21.89 -12.48 -0.13
CA ASN A 90 21.51 -13.89 -0.28
C ASN A 90 20.00 -14.20 -0.27
N HIS A 91 19.13 -13.20 -0.34
CA HIS A 91 17.69 -13.38 -0.28
C HIS A 91 16.99 -12.49 -1.30
N GLN A 92 16.01 -13.06 -1.99
CA GLN A 92 15.17 -12.34 -2.92
C GLN A 92 13.77 -12.93 -2.94
N ALA A 93 12.78 -12.09 -3.14
CA ALA A 93 11.39 -12.50 -3.27
C ALA A 93 10.61 -11.49 -4.13
N SER A 94 9.49 -11.93 -4.68
CA SER A 94 8.54 -11.06 -5.37
C SER A 94 7.18 -11.17 -4.70
N PHE A 95 6.60 -10.03 -4.35
CA PHE A 95 5.33 -9.95 -3.63
C PHE A 95 4.32 -9.13 -4.43
N LYS A 96 3.05 -9.53 -4.37
CA LYS A 96 1.95 -8.62 -4.71
C LYS A 96 1.77 -7.68 -3.54
N VAL A 97 2.05 -6.40 -3.74
CA VAL A 97 1.93 -5.39 -2.68
C VAL A 97 0.59 -4.66 -2.75
N PHE A 98 -0.10 -4.78 -3.88
CA PHE A 98 -1.47 -4.32 -4.02
C PHE A 98 -2.22 -5.17 -5.04
N TRP A 99 -3.45 -5.59 -4.73
CA TRP A 99 -4.38 -6.20 -5.70
C TRP A 99 -5.83 -5.94 -5.29
N ASN A 100 -6.77 -6.06 -6.22
CA ASN A 100 -8.19 -5.85 -5.92
C ASN A 100 -8.75 -6.96 -5.03
N ASN A 101 -8.79 -6.74 -3.70
CA ASN A 101 -9.20 -7.75 -2.74
C ASN A 101 -9.65 -7.14 -1.40
N GLU A 102 -10.80 -7.59 -0.91
CA GLU A 102 -11.40 -7.04 0.32
C GLU A 102 -10.58 -7.29 1.58
N VAL A 103 -9.93 -8.45 1.68
CA VAL A 103 -9.07 -8.77 2.85
C VAL A 103 -7.90 -7.79 2.89
N LEU A 104 -7.25 -7.58 1.75
CA LEU A 104 -6.21 -6.57 1.63
C LEU A 104 -6.73 -5.18 1.99
N TYR A 105 -7.92 -4.81 1.51
CA TYR A 105 -8.48 -3.49 1.81
C TYR A 105 -8.70 -3.25 3.29
N ASN A 106 -9.20 -4.26 4.00
CA ASN A 106 -9.37 -4.19 5.44
C ASN A 106 -8.02 -4.11 6.18
N MET A 107 -7.01 -4.89 5.75
CA MET A 107 -5.66 -4.84 6.33
C MET A 107 -5.00 -3.47 6.16
N CYS A 108 -5.18 -2.84 5.00
CA CYS A 108 -4.59 -1.55 4.68
C CYS A 108 -5.52 -0.36 5.06
N ALA A 109 -6.52 -0.55 5.94
CA ALA A 109 -7.50 0.46 6.35
C ALA A 109 -8.10 1.27 5.18
N TRP A 110 -8.32 0.58 4.06
CA TRP A 110 -8.80 1.10 2.80
C TRP A 110 -7.92 2.21 2.17
N GLY A 111 -6.68 2.45 2.58
CA GLY A 111 -5.91 3.57 2.00
C GLY A 111 -4.42 3.60 2.27
N THR A 112 -3.94 3.03 3.37
CA THR A 112 -2.50 3.01 3.68
C THR A 112 -2.07 1.58 3.91
N CYS A 113 -1.13 1.09 3.09
CA CYS A 113 -0.57 -0.25 3.24
C CYS A 113 0.93 -0.19 3.49
N ILE A 114 1.39 -0.96 4.49
CA ILE A 114 2.79 -1.04 4.96
C ILE A 114 3.21 -2.51 4.88
#